data_AF-A0A5E6NI08-F1
#
_entry.id   AF-A0A5E6NI08-F1
#
_cell.length_a   1.000
_cell.length_b   1.000
_cell.length_c   1.000
_cell.angle_alpha   90.00
_cell.angle_beta   90.00
_cell.angle_gamma   90.00
#
_symmetry.space_group_name_H-M   'P 1'
#
loop_
_entity.id
_entity.type
_entity.pdbx_description
1 polymer ?
#
loop_
_entity_poly.entity_id
_entity_poly.type
_entity_poly.pdbx_seq_one_letter_code
_entity_poly.pdbx_strand_id
1 'polypeptide(L)'
;QMSCNPAIGGIGKGHLVKEIDAMGGAMAHAIDKAGIQFRTLNASKGPAVRATRAQADRVLYKAAIRYALENQENLSLFQQAVEDLIIEDDVVKGVKTQMGLSFTADKVILTSGTFWAA
;
A
#
# COMPACT_ATOMS: atom_id res chain seq x y z
N GLN A 1 -3.42 6.48 -1.62
CA GLN A 1 -3.29 7.71 -2.46
C GLN A 1 -1.84 7.83 -2.92
N MET A 2 -1.57 8.38 -4.10
CA MET A 2 -0.19 8.69 -4.54
C MET A 2 0.14 10.14 -4.16
N SER A 3 0.91 10.33 -3.09
CA SER A 3 1.25 11.66 -2.54
C SER A 3 2.28 12.43 -3.37
N CYS A 4 3.19 11.71 -4.03
CA CYS A 4 4.26 12.33 -4.82
C CYS A 4 3.98 12.19 -6.33
N ASN A 5 4.89 11.57 -7.07
CA ASN A 5 4.79 11.38 -8.52
C ASN A 5 3.75 10.28 -8.85
N PRO A 6 2.84 10.49 -9.82
CA PRO A 6 1.92 9.45 -10.29
C PRO A 6 2.63 8.37 -11.14
N ALA A 7 3.63 7.71 -10.56
CA ALA A 7 4.37 6.64 -11.22
C ALA A 7 4.75 5.54 -10.24
N ILE A 8 4.72 4.28 -10.71
CA ILE A 8 5.14 3.09 -9.97
C ILE A 8 6.30 2.43 -10.72
N GLY A 9 7.22 1.84 -9.96
CA GLY A 9 8.43 1.21 -10.49
C GLY A 9 9.56 2.20 -10.78
N GLY A 10 10.41 1.87 -11.76
CA GLY A 10 11.70 2.51 -12.00
C GLY A 10 12.88 1.63 -11.57
N ILE A 11 14.11 2.14 -11.70
CA ILE A 11 15.31 1.38 -11.28
C ILE A 11 15.21 1.06 -9.78
N GLY A 12 15.43 -0.21 -9.42
CA GLY A 12 15.25 -0.74 -8.06
C GLY A 12 13.78 -0.91 -7.66
N LYS A 13 12.98 0.15 -7.74
CA LYS A 13 11.55 0.12 -7.37
C LYS A 13 10.74 -0.87 -8.20
N GLY A 14 11.08 -1.04 -9.48
CA GLY A 14 10.44 -2.01 -10.36
C GLY A 14 10.67 -3.46 -9.93
N HIS A 15 11.85 -3.77 -9.37
CA HIS A 15 12.13 -5.09 -8.79
C HIS A 15 11.30 -5.30 -7.53
N LEU A 16 11.26 -4.32 -6.62
CA LEU A 16 10.42 -4.40 -5.41
C LEU A 16 8.93 -4.58 -5.74
N VAL A 17 8.42 -3.89 -6.77
CA VAL A 17 7.04 -4.09 -7.24
C VAL A 17 6.83 -5.54 -7.71
N LYS A 18 7.81 -6.14 -8.39
CA LYS A 18 7.76 -7.53 -8.84
C LYS A 18 7.94 -8.56 -7.72
N GLU A 19 8.69 -8.23 -6.68
CA GLU A 19 8.77 -9.05 -5.48
C GLU A 19 7.43 -9.05 -4.72
N ILE A 20 6.80 -7.87 -4.57
CA ILE A 20 5.46 -7.73 -3.99
C ILE A 20 4.43 -8.54 -4.82
N ASP A 21 4.49 -8.45 -6.14
CA ASP A 21 3.65 -9.23 -7.08
C ASP A 21 3.79 -10.74 -6.84
N ALA A 22 5.03 -11.23 -6.79
CA ALA A 22 5.32 -12.64 -6.56
C ALA A 22 4.84 -13.15 -5.17
N MET A 23 4.80 -12.27 -4.17
CA MET A 23 4.25 -12.57 -2.85
C MET A 23 2.72 -12.44 -2.76
N GLY A 24 2.03 -12.14 -3.88
CA GLY A 24 0.57 -11.99 -3.93
C GLY A 24 0.06 -10.60 -3.55
N GLY A 25 0.92 -9.59 -3.57
CA GLY A 25 0.55 -8.22 -3.23
C GLY A 25 -0.19 -7.48 -4.35
N ALA A 26 -1.08 -6.56 -3.98
CA ALA A 26 -1.97 -5.88 -4.92
C ALA A 26 -1.31 -4.81 -5.81
N MET A 27 -0.07 -4.39 -5.51
CA MET A 27 0.56 -3.21 -6.13
C MET A 27 0.73 -3.36 -7.64
N ALA A 28 1.21 -4.52 -8.12
CA ALA A 28 1.42 -4.78 -9.53
C ALA A 28 0.10 -4.81 -10.31
N HIS A 29 -0.90 -5.52 -9.80
CA HIS A 29 -2.23 -5.57 -10.40
C HIS A 29 -2.91 -4.19 -10.46
N ALA A 30 -2.74 -3.36 -9.43
CA ALA A 30 -3.31 -2.02 -9.39
C ALA A 30 -2.66 -1.09 -10.43
N ILE A 31 -1.34 -1.17 -10.62
CA ILE A 31 -0.67 -0.37 -11.66
C ILE A 31 -1.01 -0.87 -13.06
N ASP A 32 -1.21 -2.17 -13.27
CA ASP A 32 -1.62 -2.71 -14.58
C ASP A 32 -3.00 -2.20 -14.99
N LYS A 33 -3.95 -2.07 -14.04
CA LYS A 33 -5.29 -1.52 -14.30
C LYS A 33 -5.33 -0.01 -14.51
N ALA A 34 -4.36 0.72 -13.94
CA ALA A 34 -4.35 2.17 -13.90
C ALA A 34 -3.23 2.81 -14.74
N GLY A 35 -2.43 2.00 -15.42
CA GLY A 35 -1.25 2.44 -16.15
C GLY A 35 -1.62 3.19 -17.42
N ILE A 36 -1.07 4.39 -17.58
CA ILE A 36 -1.21 5.21 -18.79
C ILE A 36 -0.07 4.92 -19.77
N GLN A 37 1.14 4.71 -19.25
CA GLN A 37 2.34 4.46 -20.06
C GLN A 37 3.29 3.53 -19.32
N PHE A 38 3.76 2.49 -20.01
CA PHE A 38 4.76 1.55 -19.50
C PHE A 38 6.07 1.71 -20.28
N ARG A 39 7.19 1.67 -19.56
CA ARG A 39 8.54 1.69 -20.15
C ARG A 39 9.44 0.70 -19.43
N THR A 40 10.22 -0.03 -20.21
CA THR A 40 11.37 -0.80 -19.72
C THR A 40 12.59 0.10 -19.71
N LEU A 41 13.07 0.45 -18.52
CA LEU A 41 14.32 1.17 -18.32
C LEU A 41 15.49 0.22 -18.50
N ASN A 42 16.62 0.74 -19.00
CA ASN A 42 17.83 -0.04 -19.30
C ASN A 42 17.58 -1.22 -20.26
N ALA A 43 16.61 -1.11 -21.18
CA ALA A 43 16.23 -2.19 -22.09
C ALA A 43 17.41 -2.76 -22.90
N SER A 44 18.37 -1.91 -23.29
CA SER A 44 19.59 -2.30 -24.02
C SER A 44 20.68 -2.95 -23.15
N LYS A 45 20.55 -2.89 -21.81
CA LYS A 45 21.51 -3.51 -20.87
C LYS A 45 21.08 -4.92 -20.49
N GLY A 46 21.91 -5.64 -19.75
CA GLY A 46 21.64 -6.99 -19.28
C GLY A 46 20.42 -7.08 -18.34
N PRO A 47 19.78 -8.27 -18.21
CA PRO A 47 18.54 -8.45 -17.45
C PRO A 47 18.60 -7.95 -16.01
N ALA A 48 19.74 -8.12 -15.33
CA ALA A 48 19.92 -7.77 -13.92
C ALA A 48 19.68 -6.27 -13.60
N VAL A 49 19.77 -5.38 -14.60
CA VAL A 49 19.61 -3.93 -14.42
C VAL A 49 18.40 -3.37 -15.18
N ARG A 50 17.60 -4.22 -15.84
CA ARG A 50 16.35 -3.82 -16.49
C ARG A 50 15.29 -3.61 -15.43
N ALA A 51 14.45 -2.59 -15.58
CA ALA A 51 13.33 -2.40 -14.67
C ALA A 51 12.13 -1.76 -15.37
N THR A 52 10.93 -2.13 -14.95
CA THR A 52 9.69 -1.55 -15.46
C THR A 52 9.34 -0.29 -14.68
N ARG A 53 8.91 0.75 -15.40
CA ARG A 53 8.29 1.96 -14.83
C ARG A 53 6.98 2.22 -15.55
N ALA A 54 5.94 2.50 -14.77
CA ALA A 54 4.63 2.86 -15.28
C ALA A 54 4.18 4.21 -14.73
N GLN A 55 3.65 5.06 -15.62
CA GLN A 55 2.87 6.24 -15.22
C GLN A 55 1.44 5.78 -14.94
N ALA A 56 0.84 6.30 -13.87
CA ALA A 56 -0.46 5.88 -13.38
C ALA A 56 -1.48 7.01 -13.46
N ASP A 57 -2.71 6.67 -13.84
CA ASP A 57 -3.86 7.51 -13.51
C ASP A 57 -4.13 7.41 -11.99
N ARG A 58 -4.08 8.55 -11.30
CA ARG A 58 -4.24 8.60 -9.84
C ARG A 58 -5.62 8.12 -9.38
N VAL A 59 -6.66 8.41 -10.15
CA VAL A 59 -8.04 8.06 -9.82
C VAL A 59 -8.24 6.57 -10.03
N LEU A 60 -7.83 6.04 -11.19
CA LEU A 60 -7.95 4.61 -11.46
C LEU A 60 -7.12 3.77 -10.50
N TYR A 61 -5.90 4.20 -10.16
CA TYR A 61 -5.07 3.45 -9.21
C TYR A 61 -5.70 3.44 -7.81
N LYS A 62 -6.23 4.58 -7.35
CA LYS A 62 -6.95 4.67 -6.08
C LYS A 62 -8.18 3.76 -6.08
N ALA A 63 -8.95 3.75 -7.17
CA ALA A 63 -10.12 2.91 -7.32
C ALA A 63 -9.75 1.41 -7.34
N ALA A 64 -8.69 1.03 -8.06
CA ALA A 64 -8.23 -0.35 -8.13
C ALA A 64 -7.79 -0.89 -6.76
N ILE A 65 -7.04 -0.11 -5.98
CA ILE A 65 -6.64 -0.49 -4.62
C ILE A 65 -7.85 -0.57 -3.69
N ARG A 66 -8.75 0.42 -3.75
CA ARG A 66 -9.97 0.43 -2.93
C ARG A 66 -10.83 -0.81 -3.21
N TYR A 67 -11.03 -1.13 -4.48
CA TYR A 67 -11.76 -2.32 -4.90
C TYR A 67 -11.10 -3.61 -4.38
N ALA A 68 -9.78 -3.73 -4.48
CA ALA A 68 -9.07 -4.89 -3.96
C ALA A 68 -9.24 -5.06 -2.44
N LEU A 69 -9.20 -3.97 -1.68
CA LEU A 69 -9.40 -3.99 -0.22
C LEU A 69 -10.86 -4.30 0.16
N GLU A 70 -11.83 -3.69 -0.51
CA GLU A 70 -13.27 -3.89 -0.23
C GLU A 70 -13.76 -5.30 -0.53
N ASN A 71 -13.05 -6.05 -1.39
CA ASN A 71 -13.41 -7.41 -1.80
C ASN A 71 -12.45 -8.47 -1.26
N GLN A 72 -11.55 -8.12 -0.34
CA GLN A 72 -10.64 -9.07 0.28
C GLN A 72 -11.36 -9.84 1.40
N GLU A 73 -11.38 -11.16 1.30
CA GLU A 73 -11.91 -12.03 2.36
C GLU A 73 -11.14 -11.81 3.67
N ASN A 74 -11.85 -11.85 4.79
CA ASN A 74 -11.33 -11.63 6.15
C ASN A 74 -10.77 -10.23 6.41
N LEU A 75 -11.07 -9.25 5.55
CA LEU A 75 -10.74 -7.84 5.76
C LEU A 75 -12.00 -7.02 6.00
N SER A 76 -12.09 -6.38 7.16
CA SER A 76 -13.12 -5.38 7.46
C SER A 76 -12.51 -3.98 7.40
N LEU A 77 -13.16 -3.09 6.66
CA LEU A 77 -12.74 -1.69 6.55
C LEU A 77 -13.59 -0.83 7.47
N PHE A 78 -12.93 -0.08 8.34
CA PHE A 78 -13.59 0.82 9.28
C PHE A 78 -12.89 2.19 9.24
N GLN A 79 -13.61 3.21 8.78
CA GLN A 79 -13.04 4.55 8.65
C GLN A 79 -13.14 5.30 9.98
N GLN A 80 -12.06 5.28 10.76
CA GLN A 80 -11.89 6.09 11.96
C GLN A 80 -10.43 6.45 12.20
N ALA A 81 -10.19 7.57 12.89
CA ALA A 81 -8.87 7.90 13.41
C ALA A 81 -8.59 7.05 14.67
N VAL A 82 -7.43 6.41 14.70
CA VAL A 82 -6.91 5.75 15.91
C VAL A 82 -6.21 6.81 16.74
N GLU A 83 -6.63 6.95 17.99
CA GLU A 83 -6.10 7.92 18.95
C GLU A 83 -5.01 7.31 19.81
N ASP A 84 -5.18 6.06 20.25
CA ASP A 84 -4.24 5.42 21.18
C ASP A 84 -4.18 3.89 21.00
N LEU A 85 -3.11 3.28 21.52
CA LEU A 85 -2.94 1.83 21.64
C LEU A 85 -3.41 1.36 23.02
N ILE A 86 -4.05 0.19 23.05
CA ILE A 86 -4.35 -0.49 24.32
C ILE A 86 -3.17 -1.39 24.61
N ILE A 87 -2.43 -1.10 25.69
CA ILE A 87 -1.23 -1.84 26.10
C ILE A 87 -1.40 -2.28 27.55
N GLU A 88 -1.18 -3.58 27.80
CA GLU A 88 -1.22 -4.20 29.13
C GLU A 88 0.04 -5.06 29.29
N ASP A 89 0.78 -4.88 30.38
CA ASP A 89 2.03 -5.62 30.67
C ASP A 89 3.02 -5.62 29.48
N ASP A 90 3.23 -4.45 28.86
CA ASP A 90 4.07 -4.25 27.66
C ASP A 90 3.61 -5.03 26.40
N VAL A 91 2.39 -5.57 26.41
CA VAL A 91 1.78 -6.29 25.29
C VAL A 91 0.62 -5.48 24.70
N VAL A 92 0.64 -5.28 23.38
CA VAL A 92 -0.49 -4.66 22.67
C VAL A 92 -1.72 -5.58 22.73
N LYS A 93 -2.86 -5.00 23.08
CA LYS A 93 -4.18 -5.67 23.15
C LYS A 93 -5.17 -5.12 22.14
N GLY A 94 -4.87 -3.99 21.51
CA GLY A 94 -5.80 -3.36 20.59
C GLY A 94 -5.52 -1.88 20.34
N VAL A 95 -6.56 -1.20 19.84
CA VAL A 95 -6.54 0.23 19.52
C VAL A 95 -7.81 0.91 20.01
N LYS A 96 -7.70 2.19 20.39
CA LYS A 96 -8.81 3.07 20.70
C LYS A 96 -8.95 4.13 19.62
N THR A 97 -10.17 4.33 19.13
CA THR A 97 -10.46 5.37 18.15
C THR A 97 -10.84 6.68 18.83
N GLN A 98 -10.71 7.79 18.09
CA GLN A 98 -11.09 9.13 18.56
C GLN A 98 -12.58 9.23 18.96
N MET A 99 -13.44 8.37 18.41
CA MET A 99 -14.85 8.28 18.78
C MET A 99 -15.11 7.51 20.08
N GLY A 100 -14.05 7.05 20.77
CA GLY A 100 -14.14 6.27 22.00
C GLY A 100 -14.43 4.78 21.79
N LEU A 101 -14.46 4.29 20.54
CA LEU A 101 -14.58 2.85 20.27
C LEU A 101 -13.24 2.16 20.52
N SER A 102 -13.31 0.93 21.04
CA SER A 102 -12.12 0.10 21.27
C SER A 102 -12.21 -1.17 20.42
N PHE A 103 -11.11 -1.51 19.74
CA PHE A 103 -10.97 -2.76 19.00
C PHE A 103 -9.84 -3.58 19.61
N THR A 104 -10.11 -4.85 19.90
CA THR A 104 -9.10 -5.78 20.40
C THR A 104 -8.41 -6.50 19.26
N ALA A 105 -7.10 -6.75 19.40
CA ALA A 105 -6.30 -7.49 18.43
C ALA A 105 -5.02 -8.04 19.08
N ASP A 106 -4.60 -9.24 18.69
CA ASP A 106 -3.35 -9.85 19.18
C ASP A 106 -2.10 -9.16 18.62
N LYS A 107 -2.25 -8.51 17.46
CA LYS A 107 -1.21 -7.78 16.73
C LYS A 107 -1.79 -6.53 16.11
N VAL A 108 -1.03 -5.44 16.15
CA VAL A 108 -1.38 -4.16 15.53
C VAL A 108 -0.24 -3.75 14.61
N ILE A 109 -0.57 -3.40 13.36
CA ILE A 109 0.38 -2.86 12.38
C ILE A 109 0.14 -1.36 12.27
N LEU A 110 1.13 -0.56 12.67
CA LEU A 110 1.06 0.90 12.57
C LEU A 110 1.47 1.38 11.17
N THR A 111 0.53 1.97 10.43
CA THR A 111 0.77 2.53 9.10
C THR A 111 0.32 4.00 9.04
N SER A 112 0.91 4.84 9.89
CA SER A 112 0.54 6.26 10.06
C SER A 112 0.78 7.14 8.83
N GLY A 113 1.56 6.68 7.85
CA GLY A 113 1.88 7.43 6.65
C GLY A 113 2.47 8.80 7.00
N THR A 114 1.89 9.87 6.45
CA THR A 114 2.28 11.27 6.75
C THR A 114 1.22 12.00 7.58
N PHE A 115 0.36 11.27 8.29
CA PHE A 115 -0.77 11.87 9.03
C PHE A 115 -0.41 12.26 10.47
N TRP A 116 0.81 12.00 10.92
CA TRP A 116 1.30 12.49 12.21
C TRP A 116 1.76 13.94 12.06
N ALA A 117 0.97 14.86 12.61
CA ALA A 117 1.47 16.15 13.03
C ALA A 117 1.91 16.00 14.49
N ALA A 118 3.16 16.39 14.78
CA ALA A 118 3.63 16.58 16.15
C ALA A 118 2.89 17.74 16.81
#